data_AF-A0A9W7GH24-F1
#
_entry.id   AF-A0A9W7GH24-F1
#
_cell.length_a   1.000
_cell.length_b   1.000
_cell.length_c   1.000
_cell.angle_alpha   90.00
_cell.angle_beta   90.00
_cell.angle_gamma   90.00
#
_symmetry.space_group_name_H-M   'P 1'
#
loop_
_entity.id
_entity.type
_entity.pdbx_description
1 polymer ?
#
loop_
_entity_poly.entity_id
_entity_poly.type
_entity_poly.pdbx_seq_one_letter_code
_entity_poly.pdbx_strand_id
1 'polypeptide(L)'
;AYGVDVLRLWVASVDYSGDVRVGDGIIKQIFESYRKLRNTARFMLGNVDDFDVEADSVDYEKLPDLDKYMLGKLSELLKDIDDAYSRYDYSAVVQSLLRFSTADLSNFYLDVAKDRLYISHVDDFRRRSAQTVISKVLDGFAVAIAPILPHMAEDIHLNRKGAAGSVFEKTWPTELEGYGKHDEETWDLIRRVRDDANKALEVARGDKVVGASLDAQLILGVDDEAMRGKLESFLADEVADVDALKYVLMMSQITLVPESEVKGECGEYVVEKKDSLSGLTVGVKKAAGKRCDRCWFYDENTGVGDDVVDDLCPRCNNVCKRIGFVKKPSGVASGGIKV
;
A
#
# COMPACT_ATOMS: atom_id res chain seq x y z
N ALA A 1 10.82 25.41 17.69
CA ALA A 1 10.81 24.00 18.17
C ALA A 1 10.20 23.04 17.14
N TYR A 2 9.00 23.30 16.60
CA TYR A 2 8.31 22.33 15.72
C TYR A 2 8.14 22.73 14.24
N GLY A 3 8.37 24.01 13.88
CA GLY A 3 8.18 24.53 12.51
C GLY A 3 6.80 25.18 12.29
N VAL A 4 6.69 26.07 11.30
CA VAL A 4 5.48 26.87 11.06
C VAL A 4 4.29 26.00 10.64
N ASP A 5 4.54 25.01 9.78
CA ASP A 5 3.49 24.09 9.31
C ASP A 5 2.82 23.31 10.45
N VAL A 6 3.55 22.96 11.50
CA VAL A 6 2.96 22.27 12.67
C VAL A 6 1.98 23.19 13.40
N LEU A 7 2.30 24.47 13.51
CA LEU A 7 1.38 25.43 14.12
C LEU A 7 0.15 25.67 13.24
N ARG A 8 0.34 25.77 11.92
CA ARG A 8 -0.78 25.90 10.96
C ARG A 8 -1.69 24.67 10.97
N LEU A 9 -1.10 23.48 11.07
CA LEU A 9 -1.86 22.23 11.21
C LEU A 9 -2.69 22.22 12.49
N TRP A 10 -2.13 22.70 13.61
CA TRP A 10 -2.87 22.84 14.85
C TRP A 10 -4.07 23.77 14.67
N VAL A 11 -3.88 24.96 14.09
CA VAL A 11 -4.96 25.91 13.80
C VAL A 11 -6.04 25.28 12.91
N ALA A 12 -5.65 24.54 11.87
CA ALA A 12 -6.60 23.88 10.99
C ALA A 12 -7.34 22.72 11.68
N SER A 13 -6.75 22.09 12.69
CA SER A 13 -7.32 20.91 13.36
C SER A 13 -8.33 21.22 14.47
N VAL A 14 -8.42 22.48 14.91
CA VAL A 14 -9.30 22.88 16.02
C VAL A 14 -10.63 23.40 15.50
N ASP A 15 -11.69 23.16 16.28
CA ASP A 15 -12.97 23.85 16.07
C ASP A 15 -12.83 25.31 16.52
N TYR A 16 -12.73 26.20 15.53
CA TYR A 16 -12.54 27.63 15.75
C TYR A 16 -13.83 28.37 16.12
N SER A 17 -14.99 27.70 16.15
CA SER A 17 -16.27 28.31 16.55
C SER A 17 -16.36 28.58 18.06
N GLY A 18 -15.49 27.95 18.85
CA GLY A 18 -15.38 28.14 20.29
C GLY A 18 -13.94 28.38 20.77
N ASP A 19 -13.75 28.32 22.09
CA ASP A 19 -12.43 28.46 22.70
C ASP A 19 -11.50 27.30 22.33
N VAL A 20 -10.35 27.64 21.75
CA VAL A 20 -9.35 26.65 21.32
C VAL A 20 -8.28 26.42 22.39
N ARG A 21 -7.89 25.15 22.58
CA ARG A 21 -6.87 24.77 23.57
C ARG A 21 -5.50 24.66 22.91
N VAL A 22 -4.48 25.17 23.59
CA VAL A 22 -3.08 25.02 23.20
C VAL A 22 -2.24 24.62 24.41
N GLY A 23 -1.28 23.72 24.20
CA GLY A 23 -0.34 23.27 25.21
C GLY A 23 0.64 22.25 24.64
N ASP A 24 1.73 21.98 25.36
CA ASP A 24 2.83 21.16 24.86
C ASP A 24 2.39 19.76 24.40
N GLY A 25 1.48 19.12 25.14
CA GLY A 25 0.92 17.82 24.76
C GLY A 25 0.14 17.86 23.43
N ILE A 26 -0.65 18.92 23.21
CA ILE A 26 -1.41 19.11 21.97
C ILE A 26 -0.46 19.34 20.80
N ILE A 27 0.51 20.25 20.95
CA ILE A 27 1.48 20.54 19.88
C ILE A 27 2.33 19.32 19.55
N LYS A 28 2.70 18.52 20.55
CA LYS A 28 3.40 17.25 20.34
C LYS A 28 2.55 16.27 19.53
N GLN A 29 1.26 16.13 19.82
CA GLN A 29 0.36 15.28 19.05
C GLN A 29 0.22 15.77 17.59
N ILE A 30 0.08 17.09 17.38
CA ILE A 30 0.02 17.67 16.03
C ILE A 30 1.33 17.45 15.28
N PHE A 31 2.48 17.52 15.97
CA PHE A 31 3.77 17.20 15.37
C PHE A 31 3.85 15.74 14.89
N GLU A 32 3.31 14.78 15.63
CA GLU A 32 3.25 13.39 15.18
C GLU A 32 2.33 13.22 13.95
N SER A 33 1.18 13.89 13.92
CA SER A 33 0.31 13.93 12.74
C SER A 33 1.03 14.51 11.52
N TYR A 34 1.71 15.65 11.68
CA TYR A 34 2.55 16.26 10.64
C TYR A 34 3.64 15.30 10.14
N ARG A 35 4.35 14.64 11.07
CA ARG A 35 5.39 13.66 10.71
C ARG A 35 4.82 12.50 9.91
N LYS A 36 3.60 12.06 10.22
CA LYS A 36 2.92 10.98 9.49
C LYS A 36 2.67 11.37 8.04
N LEU A 37 2.04 12.53 7.81
CA LEU A 37 1.81 13.07 6.47
C LEU A 37 3.13 13.20 5.69
N ARG A 38 4.14 13.80 6.32
CA ARG A 38 5.47 13.98 5.72
C ARG A 38 6.15 12.65 5.38
N ASN A 39 6.06 11.65 6.25
CA ASN A 39 6.68 10.34 6.01
C ASN A 39 6.00 9.58 4.87
N THR A 40 4.68 9.67 4.77
CA THR A 40 3.92 9.10 3.65
C THR A 40 4.30 9.78 2.33
N ALA A 41 4.36 11.11 2.29
CA ALA A 41 4.83 11.85 1.12
C ALA A 41 6.28 11.52 0.75
N ARG A 42 7.18 11.44 1.74
CA ARG A 42 8.59 11.06 1.53
C ARG A 42 8.73 9.67 0.93
N PHE A 43 7.95 8.70 1.41
CA PHE A 43 7.94 7.35 0.86
C PHE A 43 7.52 7.38 -0.62
N MET A 44 6.44 8.08 -0.92
CA MET A 44 5.93 8.22 -2.28
C MET A 44 6.97 8.87 -3.22
N LEU A 45 7.56 10.00 -2.82
CA LEU A 45 8.60 10.70 -3.58
C LEU A 45 9.81 9.82 -3.89
N GLY A 46 10.29 9.08 -2.89
CA GLY A 46 11.42 8.17 -3.06
C GLY A 46 11.15 6.95 -3.95
N ASN A 47 9.89 6.71 -4.32
CA ASN A 47 9.48 5.62 -5.21
C ASN A 47 9.09 6.09 -6.62
N VAL A 48 9.19 7.40 -6.90
CA VAL A 48 8.92 7.99 -8.23
C VAL A 48 10.08 8.84 -8.73
N ASP A 49 11.27 8.69 -8.15
CA ASP A 49 12.47 9.45 -8.52
C ASP A 49 12.92 9.15 -9.96
N ASP A 50 12.75 7.89 -10.40
CA ASP A 50 13.07 7.44 -11.75
C ASP A 50 11.88 7.50 -12.73
N PHE A 51 10.69 7.90 -12.29
CA PHE A 51 9.46 7.89 -13.08
C PHE A 51 9.28 9.16 -13.90
N ASP A 52 9.22 9.03 -15.23
CA ASP A 52 8.86 10.11 -16.15
C ASP A 52 7.36 10.06 -16.46
N VAL A 53 6.63 11.12 -16.08
CA VAL A 53 5.16 11.15 -16.23
C VAL A 53 4.72 11.01 -17.69
N GLU A 54 5.47 11.55 -18.65
CA GLU A 54 5.07 11.51 -20.07
C GLU A 54 5.41 10.17 -20.71
N ALA A 55 6.54 9.56 -20.32
CA ALA A 55 7.02 8.32 -20.95
C ALA A 55 6.54 7.04 -20.25
N ASP A 56 6.36 7.07 -18.93
CA ASP A 56 6.16 5.88 -18.11
C ASP A 56 4.71 5.70 -17.60
N SER A 57 3.84 6.72 -17.75
CA SER A 57 2.47 6.63 -17.25
C SER A 57 1.65 5.54 -17.95
N VAL A 58 0.83 4.86 -17.16
CA VAL A 58 -0.11 3.84 -17.63
C VAL A 58 -1.51 4.45 -17.74
N ASP A 59 -2.17 4.27 -18.89
CA ASP A 59 -3.55 4.71 -19.10
C ASP A 59 -4.50 4.10 -18.05
N TYR A 60 -5.46 4.90 -17.56
CA TYR A 60 -6.40 4.48 -16.52
C TYR A 60 -7.09 3.14 -16.84
N GLU A 61 -7.54 2.93 -18.07
CA GLU A 61 -8.24 1.70 -18.49
C GLU A 61 -7.36 0.45 -18.37
N LYS A 62 -6.04 0.61 -18.52
CA LYS A 62 -5.05 -0.47 -18.42
C LYS A 62 -4.55 -0.68 -16.99
N LEU A 63 -4.89 0.20 -16.05
CA LEU A 63 -4.48 0.02 -14.66
C LEU A 63 -5.15 -1.23 -14.05
N PRO A 64 -4.43 -1.94 -13.17
CA PRO A 64 -5.03 -2.95 -12.28
C PRO A 64 -6.19 -2.37 -11.46
N ASP A 65 -7.08 -3.24 -11.02
CA ASP A 65 -8.27 -2.83 -10.26
C ASP A 65 -7.90 -2.21 -8.90
N LEU A 66 -6.81 -2.67 -8.26
CA LEU A 66 -6.27 -2.07 -7.04
C LEU A 66 -5.85 -0.61 -7.27
N ASP A 67 -5.21 -0.37 -8.41
CA ASP A 67 -4.69 0.94 -8.78
C ASP A 67 -5.85 1.89 -9.14
N LYS A 68 -6.86 1.39 -9.86
CA LYS A 68 -8.12 2.12 -10.11
C LYS A 68 -8.86 2.46 -8.81
N TYR A 69 -8.98 1.50 -7.89
CA TYR A 69 -9.56 1.71 -6.57
C TYR A 69 -8.87 2.85 -5.82
N MET A 70 -7.53 2.85 -5.77
CA MET A 70 -6.79 3.90 -5.07
C MET A 70 -6.96 5.29 -5.70
N LEU A 71 -7.04 5.38 -7.03
CA LEU A 71 -7.37 6.63 -7.73
C LEU A 71 -8.82 7.08 -7.47
N GLY A 72 -9.74 6.13 -7.28
CA GLY A 72 -11.08 6.38 -6.78
C GLY A 72 -11.09 7.01 -5.38
N LYS A 73 -10.35 6.43 -4.43
CA LYS A 73 -10.20 7.01 -3.08
C LYS A 73 -9.53 8.38 -3.09
N LEU A 74 -8.60 8.63 -4.03
CA LEU A 74 -8.04 9.97 -4.25
C LEU A 74 -9.12 10.95 -4.74
N SER A 75 -9.97 10.53 -5.69
CA SER A 75 -11.07 11.37 -6.18
C SER A 75 -12.03 11.76 -5.08
N GLU A 76 -12.40 10.80 -4.23
CA GLU A 76 -13.24 11.03 -3.04
C GLU A 76 -12.59 12.01 -2.08
N LEU A 77 -11.30 11.80 -1.76
CA LEU A 77 -10.55 12.71 -0.89
C LEU A 77 -10.58 14.15 -1.40
N LEU A 78 -10.30 14.35 -2.70
CA LEU A 78 -10.25 15.69 -3.26
C LEU A 78 -11.61 16.37 -3.23
N LYS A 79 -12.69 15.66 -3.58
CA LYS A 79 -14.06 16.18 -3.47
C LYS A 79 -14.43 16.56 -2.03
N ASP A 80 -14.11 15.68 -1.08
CA ASP A 80 -14.34 15.94 0.36
C ASP A 80 -13.59 17.18 0.83
N ILE A 81 -12.34 17.36 0.38
CA ILE A 81 -11.51 18.50 0.76
C ILE A 81 -11.99 19.79 0.10
N ASP A 82 -12.36 19.77 -1.18
CA ASP A 82 -12.89 20.94 -1.90
C ASP A 82 -14.19 21.45 -1.24
N ASP A 83 -15.10 20.52 -0.91
CA ASP A 83 -16.33 20.80 -0.19
C ASP A 83 -16.07 21.34 1.23
N ALA A 84 -15.12 20.76 1.95
CA ALA A 84 -14.72 21.23 3.28
C ALA A 84 -14.08 22.63 3.23
N TYR A 85 -13.18 22.91 2.29
CA TYR A 85 -12.63 24.25 2.09
C TYR A 85 -13.71 25.27 1.73
N SER A 86 -14.68 24.90 0.89
CA SER A 86 -15.82 25.74 0.51
C SER A 86 -16.70 26.16 1.69
N ARG A 87 -16.73 25.34 2.76
CA ARG A 87 -17.42 25.64 4.02
C ARG A 87 -16.50 26.17 5.13
N TYR A 88 -15.22 26.42 4.85
CA TYR A 88 -14.22 26.80 5.83
C TYR A 88 -13.99 25.75 6.94
N ASP A 89 -14.35 24.48 6.72
CA ASP A 89 -14.15 23.39 7.69
C ASP A 89 -12.76 22.75 7.53
N TYR A 90 -11.75 23.46 8.02
CA TYR A 90 -10.35 23.00 7.94
C TYR A 90 -10.07 21.74 8.78
N SER A 91 -10.87 21.49 9.83
CA SER A 91 -10.72 20.31 10.67
C SER A 91 -11.11 19.05 9.89
N ALA A 92 -12.20 19.12 9.13
CA ALA A 92 -12.57 18.05 8.20
C ALA A 92 -11.48 17.78 7.16
N VAL A 93 -10.86 18.82 6.60
CA VAL A 93 -9.71 18.67 5.67
C VAL A 93 -8.57 17.88 6.33
N VAL A 94 -8.15 18.29 7.53
CA VAL A 94 -7.06 17.62 8.26
C VAL A 94 -7.40 16.16 8.59
N GLN A 95 -8.63 15.89 9.01
CA GLN A 95 -9.08 14.54 9.33
C GLN A 95 -9.11 13.64 8.09
N SER A 96 -9.63 14.12 6.97
CA SER A 96 -9.66 13.38 5.70
C SER A 96 -8.25 13.09 5.17
N LEU A 97 -7.34 14.06 5.22
CA LEU A 97 -5.93 13.86 4.85
C LEU A 97 -5.22 12.82 5.72
N LEU A 98 -5.42 12.87 7.04
CA LEU A 98 -4.80 11.92 7.97
C LEU A 98 -5.39 10.51 7.81
N ARG A 99 -6.70 10.40 7.59
CA ARG A 99 -7.40 9.14 7.31
C ARG A 99 -6.85 8.53 6.02
N PHE A 100 -6.85 9.26 4.92
CA PHE A 100 -6.34 8.77 3.63
C PHE A 100 -4.87 8.36 3.71
N SER A 101 -4.03 9.21 4.31
CA SER A 101 -2.59 8.92 4.46
C SER A 101 -2.31 7.68 5.32
N THR A 102 -3.14 7.44 6.34
CA THR A 102 -2.97 6.31 7.25
C THR A 102 -3.63 5.05 6.71
N ALA A 103 -4.95 5.08 6.53
CA ALA A 103 -5.76 3.92 6.25
C ALA A 103 -5.60 3.45 4.80
N ASP A 104 -5.67 4.36 3.83
CA ASP A 104 -5.69 4.00 2.41
C ASP A 104 -4.28 3.86 1.85
N LEU A 105 -3.40 4.81 2.15
CA LEU A 105 -2.01 4.76 1.68
C LEU A 105 -1.14 3.85 2.55
N SER A 106 -0.79 4.27 3.76
CA SER A 106 0.29 3.62 4.52
C SER A 106 -0.03 2.20 4.97
N ASN A 107 -1.26 1.96 5.45
CA ASN A 107 -1.67 0.65 5.99
C ASN A 107 -2.08 -0.34 4.90
N PHE A 108 -2.43 0.13 3.71
CA PHE A 108 -2.97 -0.71 2.65
C PHE A 108 -2.16 -0.57 1.35
N TYR A 109 -2.38 0.47 0.57
CA TYR A 109 -1.88 0.57 -0.80
C TYR A 109 -0.35 0.58 -0.90
N LEU A 110 0.31 1.46 -0.15
CA LEU A 110 1.77 1.59 -0.17
C LEU A 110 2.45 0.35 0.43
N ASP A 111 1.79 -0.37 1.33
CA ASP A 111 2.33 -1.61 1.88
C ASP A 111 2.31 -2.74 0.83
N VAL A 112 1.20 -2.88 0.11
CA VAL A 112 1.06 -3.82 -1.02
C VAL A 112 1.99 -3.42 -2.18
N ALA A 113 2.09 -2.12 -2.49
CA ALA A 113 2.89 -1.62 -3.59
C ALA A 113 4.40 -1.86 -3.41
N LYS A 114 4.92 -2.07 -2.18
CA LYS A 114 6.34 -2.37 -1.94
C LYS A 114 6.82 -3.58 -2.75
N ASP A 115 6.01 -4.62 -2.86
CA ASP A 115 6.33 -5.77 -3.70
C ASP A 115 6.60 -5.30 -5.14
N ARG A 116 5.70 -4.52 -5.71
CA ARG A 116 5.83 -4.05 -7.09
C ARG A 116 6.97 -3.07 -7.28
N LEU A 117 7.15 -2.14 -6.34
CA LEU A 117 8.14 -1.06 -6.40
C LEU A 117 9.57 -1.59 -6.22
N TYR A 118 9.77 -2.57 -5.34
CA TYR A 118 11.11 -3.08 -4.98
C TYR A 118 11.50 -4.35 -5.74
N ILE A 119 10.51 -5.18 -6.10
CA ILE A 119 10.76 -6.52 -6.64
C ILE A 119 10.62 -6.53 -8.16
N SER A 120 9.73 -5.75 -8.77
CA SER A 120 9.61 -5.78 -10.24
C SER A 120 10.83 -5.16 -10.92
N HIS A 121 10.99 -5.43 -12.21
CA HIS A 121 12.02 -4.72 -13.01
C HIS A 121 11.67 -3.23 -13.13
N VAL A 122 12.66 -2.37 -13.40
CA VAL A 122 12.49 -0.91 -13.40
C VAL A 122 11.46 -0.41 -14.42
N ASP A 123 11.38 -1.07 -15.58
CA ASP A 123 10.46 -0.79 -16.69
C ASP A 123 9.23 -1.72 -16.71
N ASP A 124 9.01 -2.51 -15.66
CA ASP A 124 7.95 -3.50 -15.64
C ASP A 124 6.58 -2.85 -15.44
N PHE A 125 5.56 -3.36 -16.13
CA PHE A 125 4.18 -2.85 -16.04
C PHE A 125 3.70 -2.74 -14.58
N ARG A 126 3.96 -3.78 -13.76
CA ARG A 126 3.60 -3.82 -12.33
C ARG A 126 4.13 -2.61 -11.56
N ARG A 127 5.36 -2.18 -11.87
CA ARG A 127 6.01 -1.05 -11.21
C ARG A 127 5.48 0.26 -11.77
N ARG A 128 5.37 0.38 -13.09
CA ARG A 128 4.89 1.60 -13.75
C ARG A 128 3.43 1.92 -13.41
N SER A 129 2.58 0.90 -13.24
CA SER A 129 1.19 1.11 -12.79
C SER A 129 1.14 1.70 -11.37
N ALA A 130 1.94 1.17 -10.44
CA ALA A 130 2.04 1.69 -9.08
C ALA A 130 2.61 3.13 -9.05
N GLN A 131 3.67 3.39 -9.82
CA GLN A 131 4.28 4.72 -9.91
C GLN A 131 3.34 5.76 -10.53
N THR A 132 2.51 5.35 -11.51
CA THR A 132 1.47 6.19 -12.09
C THR A 132 0.52 6.67 -10.99
N VAL A 133 -0.03 5.75 -10.19
CA VAL A 133 -0.94 6.11 -9.09
C VAL A 133 -0.23 6.97 -8.04
N ILE A 134 0.97 6.61 -7.61
CA ILE A 134 1.73 7.37 -6.61
C ILE A 134 2.01 8.81 -7.11
N SER A 135 2.34 8.97 -8.39
CA SER A 135 2.58 10.29 -8.99
C SER A 135 1.30 11.15 -8.99
N LYS A 136 0.15 10.56 -9.33
CA LYS A 136 -1.16 11.26 -9.27
C LYS A 136 -1.56 11.60 -7.84
N VAL A 137 -1.35 10.68 -6.90
CA VAL A 137 -1.60 10.93 -5.46
C VAL A 137 -0.72 12.07 -4.96
N LEU A 138 0.58 12.10 -5.29
CA LEU A 138 1.48 13.18 -4.90
C LEU A 138 1.02 14.55 -5.43
N ASP A 139 0.48 14.60 -6.65
CA ASP A 139 -0.03 15.85 -7.23
C ASP A 139 -1.26 16.38 -6.48
N GLY A 140 -2.27 15.53 -6.34
CA GLY A 140 -3.50 15.88 -5.61
C GLY A 140 -3.21 16.21 -4.15
N PHE A 141 -2.32 15.43 -3.51
CA PHE A 141 -1.93 15.65 -2.12
C PHE A 141 -1.20 16.98 -1.93
N ALA A 142 -0.24 17.33 -2.79
CA ALA A 142 0.49 18.59 -2.68
C ALA A 142 -0.45 19.81 -2.79
N VAL A 143 -1.39 19.79 -3.74
CA VAL A 143 -2.36 20.89 -3.90
C VAL A 143 -3.35 20.93 -2.72
N ALA A 144 -3.87 19.77 -2.29
CA ALA A 144 -4.83 19.68 -1.20
C ALA A 144 -4.28 20.20 0.14
N ILE A 145 -3.00 19.96 0.43
CA ILE A 145 -2.38 20.43 1.67
C ILE A 145 -1.86 21.85 1.60
N ALA A 146 -1.64 22.44 0.41
CA ALA A 146 -0.99 23.75 0.25
C ALA A 146 -1.60 24.90 1.08
N PRO A 147 -2.93 25.03 1.23
CA PRO A 147 -3.52 26.07 2.08
C PRO A 147 -3.16 25.95 3.57
N ILE A 148 -2.96 24.72 4.07
CA ILE A 148 -2.70 24.44 5.50
C ILE A 148 -1.20 24.28 5.77
N LEU A 149 -0.49 23.51 4.94
CA LEU A 149 0.90 23.10 5.08
C LEU A 149 1.75 23.62 3.90
N PRO A 150 1.90 24.95 3.72
CA PRO A 150 2.51 25.53 2.53
C PRO A 150 3.96 25.06 2.31
N HIS A 151 4.75 24.92 3.37
CA HIS A 151 6.16 24.53 3.21
C HIS A 151 6.26 23.05 2.80
N MET A 152 5.49 22.16 3.42
CA MET A 152 5.43 20.75 3.01
C MET A 152 4.89 20.60 1.59
N ALA A 153 3.87 21.36 1.21
CA ALA A 153 3.30 21.30 -0.13
C ALA A 153 4.34 21.67 -1.19
N GLU A 154 5.06 22.76 -0.96
CA GLU A 154 6.10 23.22 -1.88
C GLU A 154 7.28 22.25 -1.91
N ASP A 155 7.70 21.72 -0.76
CA ASP A 155 8.74 20.69 -0.69
C ASP A 155 8.33 19.44 -1.50
N ILE A 156 7.08 19.00 -1.40
CA ILE A 156 6.59 17.85 -2.19
C ILE A 156 6.62 18.19 -3.68
N HIS A 157 6.12 19.35 -4.07
CA HIS A 157 6.08 19.78 -5.47
C HIS A 157 7.49 19.85 -6.08
N LEU A 158 8.42 20.56 -5.42
CA LEU A 158 9.79 20.77 -5.92
C LEU A 158 10.63 19.49 -6.00
N ASN A 159 10.31 18.45 -5.21
CA ASN A 159 11.01 17.18 -5.25
C ASN A 159 10.42 16.17 -6.25
N ARG A 160 9.41 16.56 -7.03
CA ARG A 160 8.91 15.74 -8.14
C ARG A 160 9.78 15.93 -9.39
N LYS A 161 10.02 14.84 -10.10
CA LYS A 161 10.72 14.88 -11.39
C LYS A 161 9.91 15.73 -12.38
N GLY A 162 10.57 16.69 -13.03
CA GLY A 162 9.92 17.58 -14.00
C GLY A 162 9.07 18.70 -13.37
N ALA A 163 9.12 18.90 -12.05
CA ALA A 163 8.42 20.02 -11.43
C ALA A 163 8.97 21.37 -11.93
N ALA A 164 8.06 22.25 -12.30
CA ALA A 164 8.33 23.64 -12.68
C ALA A 164 7.40 24.56 -11.90
N GLY A 165 7.84 25.81 -11.70
CA GLY A 165 7.10 26.79 -10.92
C GLY A 165 6.88 26.37 -9.47
N SER A 166 5.83 26.90 -8.87
CA SER A 166 5.46 26.65 -7.48
C SER A 166 4.13 25.90 -7.37
N VAL A 167 3.91 25.15 -6.28
CA VAL A 167 2.60 24.54 -5.99
C VAL A 167 1.51 25.61 -5.89
N PHE A 168 1.86 26.83 -5.48
CA PHE A 168 0.93 27.95 -5.33
C PHE A 168 0.50 28.58 -6.67
N GLU A 169 1.14 28.19 -7.77
CA GLU A 169 0.76 28.59 -9.13
C GLU A 169 -0.20 27.57 -9.77
N LYS A 170 -0.45 26.43 -9.10
CA LYS A 170 -1.38 25.41 -9.56
C LYS A 170 -2.82 25.75 -9.20
N THR A 171 -3.74 25.29 -10.03
CA THR A 171 -5.18 25.28 -9.74
C THR A 171 -5.57 23.99 -9.04
N TRP A 172 -6.79 23.97 -8.49
CA TRP A 172 -7.39 22.75 -7.98
C TRP A 172 -7.43 21.66 -9.08
N PRO A 173 -6.97 20.42 -8.82
CA PRO A 173 -6.77 19.41 -9.85
C PRO A 173 -8.07 18.64 -10.13
N THR A 174 -9.02 19.30 -10.79
CA THR A 174 -10.36 18.75 -11.07
C THR A 174 -10.33 17.49 -11.92
N GLU A 175 -9.28 17.27 -12.70
CA GLU A 175 -9.07 16.02 -13.44
C GLU A 175 -8.86 14.80 -12.53
N LEU A 176 -8.32 15.01 -11.32
CA LEU A 176 -8.09 13.93 -10.35
C LEU A 176 -9.36 13.56 -9.55
N GLU A 177 -10.42 14.34 -9.68
CA GLU A 177 -11.74 14.05 -9.11
C GLU A 177 -12.60 13.15 -10.01
N GLY A 178 -12.17 12.97 -11.26
CA GLY A 178 -12.93 12.35 -12.34
C GLY A 178 -12.66 10.87 -12.59
N TYR A 179 -11.90 10.17 -11.73
CA TYR A 179 -11.65 8.75 -11.96
C TYR A 179 -12.96 7.94 -11.89
N GLY A 180 -13.10 7.00 -12.82
CA GLY A 180 -14.35 6.25 -13.04
C GLY A 180 -14.77 5.35 -11.88
N LYS A 181 -15.95 4.74 -12.01
CA LYS A 181 -16.46 3.81 -10.99
C LYS A 181 -15.50 2.63 -10.82
N HIS A 182 -15.12 2.36 -9.58
CA HIS A 182 -14.34 1.21 -9.16
C HIS A 182 -15.23 0.29 -8.31
N ASP A 183 -14.85 -0.98 -8.17
CA ASP A 183 -15.62 -1.96 -7.37
C ASP A 183 -15.29 -1.80 -5.87
N GLU A 184 -15.82 -0.73 -5.26
CA GLU A 184 -15.60 -0.41 -3.85
C GLU A 184 -16.02 -1.55 -2.92
N GLU A 185 -17.14 -2.21 -3.22
CA GLU A 185 -17.65 -3.33 -2.40
C GLU A 185 -16.65 -4.48 -2.31
N THR A 186 -15.96 -4.80 -3.40
CA THR A 186 -14.91 -5.83 -3.42
C THR A 186 -13.71 -5.42 -2.58
N TRP A 187 -13.21 -4.22 -2.81
CA TRP A 187 -12.02 -3.75 -2.11
C TRP A 187 -12.27 -3.59 -0.62
N ASP A 188 -13.46 -3.16 -0.23
CA ASP A 188 -13.89 -3.12 1.16
C ASP A 188 -13.96 -4.53 1.78
N LEU A 189 -14.46 -5.53 1.05
CA LEU A 189 -14.41 -6.93 1.48
C LEU A 189 -12.95 -7.41 1.66
N ILE A 190 -12.09 -7.19 0.67
CA ILE A 190 -10.66 -7.57 0.72
C ILE A 190 -9.97 -6.94 1.93
N ARG A 191 -10.24 -5.67 2.21
CA ARG A 191 -9.68 -4.96 3.37
C ARG A 191 -10.18 -5.55 4.69
N ARG A 192 -11.47 -5.88 4.80
CA ARG A 192 -12.00 -6.55 5.99
C ARG A 192 -11.41 -7.95 6.18
N VAL A 193 -11.22 -8.71 5.09
CA VAL A 193 -10.52 -10.01 5.14
C VAL A 193 -9.08 -9.83 5.61
N ARG A 194 -8.38 -8.79 5.13
CA ARG A 194 -7.01 -8.47 5.58
C ARG A 194 -6.97 -8.14 7.07
N ASP A 195 -7.93 -7.38 7.58
CA ASP A 195 -8.02 -7.05 9.01
C ASP A 195 -8.25 -8.30 9.87
N ASP A 196 -9.15 -9.19 9.45
CA ASP A 196 -9.38 -10.46 10.14
C ASP A 196 -8.16 -11.38 10.07
N ALA A 197 -7.48 -11.44 8.91
CA ALA A 197 -6.24 -12.18 8.76
C ALA A 197 -5.12 -11.64 9.67
N ASN A 198 -5.01 -10.31 9.82
CA ASN A 198 -4.06 -9.70 10.74
C ASN A 198 -4.36 -10.09 12.20
N LYS A 199 -5.63 -10.17 12.61
CA LYS A 199 -5.99 -10.68 13.95
C LYS A 199 -5.57 -12.14 14.13
N ALA A 200 -5.83 -13.00 13.15
CA ALA A 200 -5.41 -14.40 13.18
C ALA A 200 -3.88 -14.53 13.24
N LEU A 201 -3.15 -13.69 12.48
CA LEU A 201 -1.68 -13.62 12.52
C LEU A 201 -1.14 -13.22 13.89
N GLU A 202 -1.77 -12.29 14.62
CA GLU A 202 -1.31 -11.91 15.96
C GLU A 202 -1.34 -13.09 16.93
N VAL A 203 -2.38 -13.94 16.87
CA VAL A 203 -2.44 -15.18 17.67
C VAL A 203 -1.33 -16.14 17.24
N ALA A 204 -1.19 -16.38 15.94
CA ALA A 204 -0.17 -17.28 15.40
C ALA A 204 1.27 -16.81 15.68
N ARG A 205 1.51 -15.49 15.76
CA ARG A 205 2.78 -14.88 16.18
C ARG A 205 3.06 -15.11 17.66
N GLY A 206 2.04 -14.97 18.51
CA GLY A 206 2.15 -15.28 19.95
C GLY A 206 2.64 -16.70 20.20
N ASP A 207 2.14 -17.64 19.40
CA ASP A 207 2.51 -19.06 19.45
C ASP A 207 3.76 -19.42 18.62
N LYS A 208 4.39 -18.44 17.98
CA LYS A 208 5.60 -18.59 17.15
C LYS A 208 5.43 -19.51 15.92
N VAL A 209 4.21 -19.65 15.41
CA VAL A 209 3.94 -20.39 14.18
C VAL A 209 4.39 -19.59 12.95
N VAL A 210 4.24 -18.27 13.01
CA VAL A 210 4.66 -17.33 11.96
C VAL A 210 5.37 -16.13 12.58
N GLY A 211 6.28 -15.49 11.83
CA GLY A 211 6.92 -14.24 12.24
C GLY A 211 6.32 -13.05 11.49
N ALA A 212 6.56 -12.99 10.18
CA ALA A 212 6.00 -11.98 9.29
C ALA A 212 4.69 -12.46 8.64
N SER A 213 3.87 -11.54 8.12
CA SER A 213 2.63 -11.94 7.40
C SER A 213 2.92 -12.83 6.18
N LEU A 214 4.02 -12.55 5.46
CA LEU A 214 4.47 -13.36 4.33
C LEU A 214 4.93 -14.78 4.74
N ASP A 215 5.09 -15.08 6.02
CA ASP A 215 5.34 -16.46 6.46
C ASP A 215 4.09 -17.35 6.37
N ALA A 216 2.91 -16.77 6.14
CA ALA A 216 1.63 -17.44 6.31
C ALA A 216 0.93 -17.77 4.98
N GLN A 217 0.13 -18.83 5.05
CA GLN A 217 -0.94 -19.16 4.14
C GLN A 217 -2.26 -18.76 4.78
N LEU A 218 -3.10 -18.05 4.04
CA LEU A 218 -4.46 -17.72 4.43
C LEU A 218 -5.40 -18.86 4.05
N ILE A 219 -6.25 -19.27 4.99
CA ILE A 219 -7.35 -20.20 4.78
C ILE A 219 -8.65 -19.41 4.95
N LEU A 220 -9.43 -19.28 3.89
CA LEU A 220 -10.65 -18.49 3.90
C LEU A 220 -11.86 -19.41 3.73
N GLY A 221 -12.73 -19.43 4.74
CA GLY A 221 -13.97 -20.19 4.77
C GLY A 221 -15.07 -19.47 4.01
N VAL A 222 -15.49 -20.00 2.86
CA VAL A 222 -16.49 -19.39 1.97
C VAL A 222 -17.50 -20.44 1.51
N ASP A 223 -18.71 -20.36 2.06
CA ASP A 223 -19.83 -21.24 1.69
C ASP A 223 -20.74 -20.65 0.60
N ASP A 224 -20.76 -19.31 0.47
CA ASP A 224 -21.55 -18.64 -0.57
C ASP A 224 -20.84 -18.75 -1.92
N GLU A 225 -21.49 -19.42 -2.88
CA GLU A 225 -20.88 -19.73 -4.19
C GLU A 225 -20.56 -18.48 -5.02
N ALA A 226 -21.39 -17.44 -4.92
CA ALA A 226 -21.16 -16.20 -5.66
C ALA A 226 -19.92 -15.45 -5.12
N MET A 227 -19.79 -15.37 -3.79
CA MET A 227 -18.62 -14.81 -3.14
C MET A 227 -17.38 -15.65 -3.39
N ARG A 228 -17.51 -16.98 -3.37
CA ARG A 228 -16.41 -17.90 -3.69
C ARG A 228 -15.90 -17.65 -5.11
N GLY A 229 -16.77 -17.68 -6.12
CA GLY A 229 -16.38 -17.41 -7.51
C GLY A 229 -15.75 -16.02 -7.69
N LYS A 230 -16.23 -15.01 -6.94
CA LYS A 230 -15.63 -13.68 -6.93
C LYS A 230 -14.20 -13.71 -6.37
N LEU A 231 -13.95 -14.34 -5.23
CA LEU A 231 -12.62 -14.44 -4.63
C LEU A 231 -11.67 -15.33 -5.46
N GLU A 232 -12.19 -16.40 -6.08
CA GLU A 232 -11.42 -17.27 -6.98
C GLU A 232 -10.90 -16.51 -8.20
N SER A 233 -11.63 -15.50 -8.69
CA SER A 233 -11.15 -14.65 -9.79
C SER A 233 -9.89 -13.84 -9.45
N PHE A 234 -9.60 -13.64 -8.15
CA PHE A 234 -8.39 -12.99 -7.65
C PHE A 234 -7.32 -14.01 -7.17
N LEU A 235 -7.50 -15.32 -7.38
CA LEU A 235 -6.48 -16.31 -7.04
C LEU A 235 -5.47 -16.54 -8.16
N ALA A 236 -5.74 -16.07 -9.37
CA ALA A 236 -4.80 -16.14 -10.47
C ALA A 236 -3.48 -15.45 -10.06
N ASP A 237 -2.37 -16.07 -10.40
CA ASP A 237 -1.03 -15.56 -10.13
C ASP A 237 -0.24 -15.58 -11.43
N GLU A 238 -0.70 -14.79 -12.39
CA GLU A 238 0.09 -14.51 -13.58
C GLU A 238 1.21 -13.54 -13.22
N VAL A 239 2.33 -13.58 -13.94
CA VAL A 239 3.52 -12.76 -13.64
C VAL A 239 3.19 -11.25 -13.61
N ALA A 240 2.16 -10.81 -14.34
CA ALA A 240 1.68 -9.42 -14.35
C ALA A 240 0.63 -9.11 -13.28
N ASP A 241 0.08 -10.11 -12.56
CA ASP A 241 -1.15 -9.99 -11.78
C ASP A 241 -0.92 -9.22 -10.46
N VAL A 242 -1.34 -7.97 -10.45
CA VAL A 242 -1.24 -7.06 -9.31
C VAL A 242 -2.36 -7.31 -8.30
N ASP A 243 -3.53 -7.75 -8.79
CA ASP A 243 -4.76 -7.81 -8.02
C ASP A 243 -4.90 -9.15 -7.27
N ALA A 244 -4.04 -10.12 -7.58
CA ALA A 244 -4.01 -11.41 -6.90
C ALA A 244 -4.03 -11.28 -5.36
N LEU A 245 -4.91 -12.06 -4.71
CA LEU A 245 -5.18 -12.00 -3.27
C LEU A 245 -3.92 -12.12 -2.42
N LYS A 246 -2.95 -12.93 -2.86
CA LYS A 246 -1.69 -13.11 -2.14
C LYS A 246 -0.92 -11.79 -1.97
N TYR A 247 -0.95 -10.91 -2.97
CA TYR A 247 -0.29 -9.61 -2.90
C TYR A 247 -1.10 -8.62 -2.05
N VAL A 248 -2.41 -8.50 -2.29
CA VAL A 248 -3.24 -7.50 -1.60
C VAL A 248 -3.49 -7.83 -0.12
N LEU A 249 -3.53 -9.12 0.23
CA LEU A 249 -3.65 -9.60 1.62
C LEU A 249 -2.28 -9.78 2.30
N MET A 250 -1.16 -9.63 1.57
CA MET A 250 0.20 -9.79 2.09
C MET A 250 0.45 -11.17 2.72
N MET A 251 0.05 -12.23 2.00
CA MET A 251 0.18 -13.63 2.40
C MET A 251 0.85 -14.42 1.29
N SER A 252 1.64 -15.44 1.64
CA SER A 252 2.37 -16.19 0.60
C SER A 252 1.47 -17.08 -0.24
N GLN A 253 0.41 -17.60 0.36
CA GLN A 253 -0.53 -18.52 -0.26
C GLN A 253 -1.94 -18.23 0.24
N ILE A 254 -2.94 -18.47 -0.60
CA ILE A 254 -4.35 -18.30 -0.27
C ILE A 254 -5.08 -19.58 -0.65
N THR A 255 -5.98 -20.05 0.21
CA THR A 255 -6.83 -21.22 -0.08
C THR A 255 -8.24 -20.96 0.38
N LEU A 256 -9.20 -21.23 -0.50
CA LEU A 256 -10.63 -21.12 -0.20
C LEU A 256 -11.18 -22.51 0.10
N VAL A 257 -11.83 -22.66 1.25
CA VAL A 257 -12.42 -23.93 1.72
C VAL A 257 -13.85 -23.68 2.21
N PRO A 258 -14.70 -24.72 2.33
CA PRO A 258 -15.94 -24.60 3.10
C PRO A 258 -15.68 -24.10 4.53
N GLU A 259 -16.61 -23.34 5.10
CA GLU A 259 -16.47 -22.74 6.44
C GLU A 259 -16.15 -23.80 7.51
N SER A 260 -16.75 -24.98 7.39
CA SER A 260 -16.56 -26.12 8.29
C SER A 260 -15.15 -26.72 8.27
N GLU A 261 -14.36 -26.47 7.24
CA GLU A 261 -13.03 -27.08 7.05
C GLU A 261 -11.88 -26.18 7.56
N VAL A 262 -12.14 -24.89 7.81
CA VAL A 262 -11.08 -23.90 8.15
C VAL A 262 -10.26 -24.36 9.36
N LYS A 263 -10.91 -24.80 10.45
CA LYS A 263 -10.20 -25.28 11.65
C LYS A 263 -9.38 -26.55 11.40
N GLY A 264 -9.83 -27.42 10.50
CA GLY A 264 -9.06 -28.62 10.13
C GLY A 264 -7.75 -28.27 9.44
N GLU A 265 -7.74 -27.18 8.67
CA GLU A 265 -6.57 -26.71 7.91
C GLU A 265 -5.54 -25.96 8.74
N CYS A 266 -5.98 -25.16 9.74
CA CYS A 266 -5.10 -24.22 10.45
C CYS A 266 -5.19 -24.27 11.98
N GLY A 267 -5.96 -25.19 12.55
CA GLY A 267 -6.11 -25.34 14.00
C GLY A 267 -6.84 -24.16 14.65
N GLU A 268 -6.27 -23.63 15.73
CA GLU A 268 -6.88 -22.57 16.55
C GLU A 268 -6.59 -21.14 16.06
N TYR A 269 -5.79 -20.98 15.00
CA TYR A 269 -5.40 -19.67 14.45
C TYR A 269 -6.47 -19.08 13.53
N VAL A 270 -7.67 -18.90 14.08
CA VAL A 270 -8.90 -18.60 13.32
C VAL A 270 -9.66 -17.42 13.95
N VAL A 271 -10.16 -16.54 13.09
CA VAL A 271 -11.24 -15.60 13.40
C VAL A 271 -12.53 -16.20 12.86
N GLU A 272 -13.43 -16.55 13.77
CA GLU A 272 -14.75 -17.10 13.43
C GLU A 272 -15.62 -16.03 12.74
N LYS A 273 -16.47 -16.45 11.81
CA LYS A 273 -17.40 -15.57 11.08
C LYS A 273 -18.16 -14.57 11.94
N LYS A 274 -18.65 -15.01 13.11
CA LYS A 274 -19.39 -14.15 14.06
C LYS A 274 -18.56 -13.00 14.66
N ASP A 275 -17.25 -13.15 14.72
CA ASP A 275 -16.29 -12.20 15.28
C ASP A 275 -15.48 -11.48 14.18
N SER A 276 -15.70 -11.87 12.92
CA SER A 276 -15.05 -11.34 11.72
C SER A 276 -15.68 -10.01 11.27
N LEU A 277 -14.87 -9.13 10.68
CA LEU A 277 -15.34 -7.94 9.98
C LEU A 277 -15.82 -8.29 8.57
N SER A 278 -15.18 -9.26 7.94
CA SER A 278 -15.46 -9.69 6.56
C SER A 278 -16.78 -10.46 6.42
N GLY A 279 -17.31 -11.02 7.51
CA GLY A 279 -18.41 -11.96 7.48
C GLY A 279 -17.99 -13.36 7.01
N LEU A 280 -16.69 -13.66 7.08
CA LEU A 280 -16.08 -14.94 6.70
C LEU A 280 -15.27 -15.51 7.85
N THR A 281 -15.12 -16.83 7.88
CA THR A 281 -14.18 -17.48 8.80
C THR A 281 -12.78 -17.40 8.20
N VAL A 282 -11.84 -16.77 8.92
CA VAL A 282 -10.49 -16.48 8.41
C VAL A 282 -9.45 -17.16 9.29
N GLY A 283 -8.71 -18.10 8.71
CA GLY A 283 -7.65 -18.84 9.38
C GLY A 283 -6.27 -18.60 8.78
N VAL A 284 -5.21 -18.81 9.55
CA VAL A 284 -3.83 -18.73 9.05
C VAL A 284 -3.00 -19.92 9.49
N LYS A 285 -2.16 -20.42 8.59
CA LYS A 285 -1.13 -21.43 8.91
C LYS A 285 0.21 -21.03 8.31
N LYS A 286 1.29 -21.73 8.66
CA LYS A 286 2.60 -21.52 8.01
C LYS A 286 2.50 -21.85 6.51
N ALA A 287 2.99 -20.97 5.66
CA ALA A 287 3.06 -21.21 4.22
C ALA A 287 4.02 -22.36 3.89
N ALA A 288 3.69 -23.12 2.85
CA ALA A 288 4.52 -24.19 2.33
C ALA A 288 5.71 -23.68 1.51
N GLY A 289 6.67 -24.56 1.26
CA GLY A 289 7.86 -24.24 0.45
C GLY A 289 8.94 -23.46 1.22
N LYS A 290 9.76 -22.72 0.47
CA LYS A 290 10.90 -21.98 1.01
C LYS A 290 10.71 -20.48 0.79
N ARG A 291 11.18 -19.68 1.74
CA ARG A 291 11.21 -18.22 1.63
C ARG A 291 12.16 -17.79 0.52
N CYS A 292 11.67 -16.99 -0.42
CA CYS A 292 12.51 -16.29 -1.40
C CYS A 292 13.29 -15.17 -0.71
N ASP A 293 14.61 -15.15 -0.84
CA ASP A 293 15.44 -14.15 -0.15
C ASP A 293 15.33 -12.73 -0.72
N ARG A 294 14.67 -12.57 -1.88
CA ARG A 294 14.43 -11.26 -2.50
C ARG A 294 13.06 -10.67 -2.17
N CYS A 295 11.97 -11.39 -2.44
CA CYS A 295 10.61 -10.87 -2.20
C CYS A 295 9.99 -11.32 -0.88
N TRP A 296 10.63 -12.26 -0.17
CA TRP A 296 10.18 -12.84 1.11
C TRP A 296 8.88 -13.64 1.07
N PHE A 297 8.25 -13.79 -0.09
CA PHE A 297 7.19 -14.77 -0.29
C PHE A 297 7.76 -16.19 -0.16
N TYR A 298 6.95 -17.08 0.40
CA TYR A 298 7.19 -18.51 0.39
C TYR A 298 6.58 -19.11 -0.87
N ASP A 299 7.38 -19.92 -1.54
CA ASP A 299 7.00 -20.59 -2.78
C ASP A 299 7.68 -21.96 -2.80
N GLU A 300 6.95 -22.99 -3.24
CA GLU A 300 7.47 -24.36 -3.35
C GLU A 300 8.53 -24.49 -4.45
N ASN A 301 8.56 -23.55 -5.39
CA ASN A 301 9.54 -23.48 -6.48
C ASN A 301 10.73 -22.56 -6.15
N THR A 302 10.83 -22.02 -4.93
CA THR A 302 12.00 -21.22 -4.55
C THR A 302 13.26 -22.08 -4.54
N GLY A 303 14.26 -21.69 -5.35
CA GLY A 303 15.52 -22.42 -5.50
C GLY A 303 15.39 -23.72 -6.32
N VAL A 304 14.33 -23.85 -7.13
CA VAL A 304 14.10 -25.00 -8.01
C VAL A 304 14.38 -24.60 -9.46
N GLY A 305 15.33 -25.27 -10.11
CA GLY A 305 15.64 -25.09 -11.54
C GLY A 305 17.05 -24.55 -11.79
N ASP A 306 17.30 -24.12 -13.03
CA ASP A 306 18.56 -23.47 -13.44
C ASP A 306 18.45 -21.95 -13.19
N ASP A 307 18.51 -21.63 -11.90
CA ASP A 307 18.34 -20.28 -11.38
C ASP A 307 19.66 -19.49 -11.44
N VAL A 308 19.54 -18.18 -11.74
CA VAL A 308 20.70 -17.29 -11.75
C VAL A 308 21.16 -16.99 -10.32
N VAL A 309 20.22 -16.98 -9.38
CA VAL A 309 20.49 -16.77 -7.96
C VAL A 309 19.78 -17.86 -7.16
N ASP A 310 20.54 -18.56 -6.32
CA ASP A 310 20.00 -19.57 -5.41
C ASP A 310 18.97 -18.94 -4.48
N ASP A 311 18.00 -19.74 -4.02
CA ASP A 311 17.03 -19.36 -3.00
C ASP A 311 16.11 -18.18 -3.37
N LEU A 312 15.93 -17.94 -4.67
CA LEU A 312 14.92 -17.04 -5.20
C LEU A 312 13.75 -17.80 -5.84
N CYS A 313 12.55 -17.23 -5.76
CA CYS A 313 11.39 -17.75 -6.49
C CYS A 313 11.51 -17.45 -8.00
N PRO A 314 10.78 -18.17 -8.87
CA PRO A 314 10.87 -18.01 -10.32
C PRO A 314 10.67 -16.56 -10.79
N ARG A 315 9.72 -15.84 -10.19
CA ARG A 315 9.46 -14.42 -10.45
C ARG A 315 10.69 -13.55 -10.19
N CYS A 316 11.35 -13.74 -9.04
CA CYS A 316 12.54 -12.96 -8.69
C CYS A 316 13.74 -13.34 -9.57
N ASN A 317 13.91 -14.63 -9.88
CA ASN A 317 14.95 -15.09 -10.81
C ASN A 317 14.78 -14.48 -12.20
N ASN A 318 13.55 -14.37 -12.71
CA ASN A 318 13.28 -13.71 -13.99
C ASN A 318 13.68 -12.23 -13.98
N VAL A 319 13.44 -11.50 -12.88
CA VAL A 319 13.90 -10.12 -12.73
C VAL A 319 15.44 -10.06 -12.69
N CYS A 320 16.08 -10.94 -11.91
CA CYS A 320 17.55 -11.04 -11.86
C CYS A 320 18.17 -11.32 -13.23
N LYS A 321 17.53 -12.17 -14.05
CA LYS A 321 17.92 -12.42 -15.45
C LYS A 321 17.82 -11.13 -16.30
N ARG A 322 16.71 -10.39 -16.20
CA ARG A 322 16.50 -9.14 -16.97
C ARG A 322 17.51 -8.05 -16.63
N ILE A 323 17.87 -7.89 -15.36
CA ILE A 323 18.88 -6.91 -14.93
C ILE A 323 20.33 -7.36 -15.24
N GLY A 324 20.51 -8.54 -15.82
CA GLY A 324 21.83 -9.09 -16.10
C GLY A 324 22.65 -9.41 -14.84
N PHE A 325 22.00 -9.81 -13.75
CA PHE A 325 22.70 -10.22 -12.54
C PHE A 325 23.56 -11.45 -12.85
N VAL A 326 24.84 -11.40 -12.48
CA VAL A 326 25.76 -12.53 -12.63
C VAL A 326 26.18 -12.98 -11.23
N LYS A 327 25.88 -14.24 -10.90
CA LYS A 327 26.33 -14.86 -9.66
C LYS A 327 27.85 -14.86 -9.62
N LYS A 328 28.45 -14.26 -8.58
CA LYS A 328 29.89 -14.41 -8.36
C LYS A 328 30.19 -15.89 -8.13
N PRO A 329 31.20 -16.47 -8.81
CA PRO A 329 31.54 -17.87 -8.62
C PRO A 329 31.89 -18.15 -7.14
N SER A 330 31.30 -19.21 -6.59
CA SER A 330 31.54 -19.68 -5.23
C SER A 330 33.01 -20.09 -5.09
N GLY A 331 33.80 -19.29 -4.36
CA GLY A 331 35.22 -19.56 -4.13
C GLY A 331 36.12 -18.32 -4.06
N VAL A 332 35.65 -17.13 -4.42
CA VAL A 332 36.43 -15.89 -4.24
C VAL A 332 36.19 -15.36 -2.82
N ALA A 333 37.16 -15.61 -1.94
CA ALA A 333 37.21 -14.98 -0.61
C ALA A 333 36.99 -13.46 -0.76
N SER A 334 36.20 -12.89 0.15
CA SER A 334 35.93 -11.46 0.26
C SER A 334 37.22 -10.69 0.54
N GLY A 335 38.00 -10.44 -0.51
CA GLY A 335 39.03 -9.41 -0.52
C GLY A 335 38.33 -8.08 -0.32
N GLY A 336 38.56 -7.47 0.86
CA GLY A 336 37.96 -6.21 1.25
C GLY A 336 38.09 -5.17 0.14
N ILE A 337 36.95 -4.57 -0.20
CA ILE A 337 36.91 -3.38 -1.05
C ILE A 337 37.63 -2.27 -0.28
N LYS A 338 38.83 -1.88 -0.74
CA LYS A 338 39.45 -0.62 -0.35
C LYS A 338 38.79 0.49 -1.17
N VAL A 339 38.04 1.32 -0.43
CA VAL A 339 37.54 2.69 -0.67
C VAL A 339 37.01 3.00 -2.06
#